data_AF-A0A358PHU4-F1
#
_entry.id   AF-A0A358PHU4-F1
#
_cell.length_a   1.000
_cell.length_b   1.000
_cell.length_c   1.000
_cell.angle_alpha   90.00
_cell.angle_beta   90.00
_cell.angle_gamma   90.00
#
_symmetry.space_group_name_H-M   'P 1'
#
loop_
_entity.id
_entity.type
_entity.pdbx_description
1 polymer ?
#
loop_
_entity_poly.entity_id
_entity_poly.type
_entity_poly.pdbx_seq_one_letter_code
_entity_poly.pdbx_strand_id
1 'polypeptide(L)'
;MGTWGTGIFQSDYALDVKDTYMDRIRKGEDDESVMNSLIAEYEREGDFNYDDTRYVFWLALAYIQWKTGRLDPMVKERALSCIQDGSELELWKGETETTYRHRKKALADLEETLLSPQRKRTVYRQPKDYYCGWEIGDVYALKISEEMQPLFDAKAHYLLIRTVDTDKWQPWQTVPIVYVKLSNGDALPKNVKEYDECEYIQTWFTHYENRFYPLSGGNDKELIAERSKVKCEVNEYGVLPEYRVKLLSTCKRVIPKSLIYVGNFADAVPPKQEFVPFSKKNIRAERWGENGRDFENRMQQMYHEHNLHELEVYSNPELLKKGVLPIELFMKFMEICEKPRL
;
A
#
# COMPACT_ATOMS: atom_id res chain seq x y z
N MET A 1 16.15 -14.77 0.11
CA MET A 1 16.37 -16.23 0.13
C MET A 1 15.14 -16.86 -0.48
N GLY A 2 15.24 -17.32 -1.72
CA GLY A 2 14.07 -17.82 -2.45
C GLY A 2 13.71 -19.24 -2.05
N THR A 3 12.41 -19.57 -2.12
CA THR A 3 11.93 -20.90 -1.77
C THR A 3 12.01 -21.78 -3.02
N TRP A 4 13.09 -22.54 -3.16
CA TRP A 4 13.22 -23.57 -4.18
C TRP A 4 12.70 -24.90 -3.62
N GLY A 5 11.68 -25.47 -4.28
CA GLY A 5 11.11 -26.76 -3.94
C GLY A 5 10.53 -27.45 -5.16
N THR A 6 10.05 -28.68 -4.95
CA THR A 6 9.70 -29.61 -6.04
C THR A 6 8.31 -29.38 -6.63
N GLY A 7 7.43 -28.64 -5.95
CA GLY A 7 6.09 -28.30 -6.44
C GLY A 7 6.09 -27.22 -7.54
N ILE A 8 4.98 -27.12 -8.30
CA ILE A 8 4.85 -26.14 -9.41
C ILE A 8 5.01 -24.69 -8.92
N PHE A 9 4.50 -24.36 -7.72
CA PHE A 9 4.63 -23.02 -7.11
C PHE A 9 5.64 -22.94 -5.97
N GLN A 10 6.57 -23.90 -5.89
CA GLN A 10 7.71 -23.81 -4.97
C GLN A 10 8.91 -23.19 -5.67
N SER A 11 8.65 -22.04 -6.30
CA SER A 11 9.62 -21.17 -6.95
C SER A 11 9.04 -19.75 -6.87
N ASP A 12 9.85 -18.79 -6.43
CA ASP A 12 9.44 -17.38 -6.35
C ASP A 12 8.96 -16.90 -7.74
N TYR A 13 9.66 -17.32 -8.79
CA TYR A 13 9.30 -17.01 -10.17
C TYR A 13 7.93 -17.58 -10.58
N ALA A 14 7.60 -18.81 -10.16
CA ALA A 14 6.26 -19.37 -10.40
C ALA A 14 5.16 -18.59 -9.66
N LEU A 15 5.46 -18.08 -8.47
CA LEU A 15 4.53 -17.26 -7.69
C LEU A 15 4.32 -15.91 -8.36
N ASP A 16 5.37 -15.27 -8.89
CA ASP A 16 5.27 -14.00 -9.61
C ASP A 16 4.40 -14.12 -10.88
N VAL A 17 4.59 -15.19 -11.67
CA VAL A 17 3.75 -15.49 -12.84
C VAL A 17 2.28 -15.59 -12.43
N LYS A 18 2.00 -16.37 -11.37
CA LYS A 18 0.64 -16.57 -10.86
C LYS A 18 0.02 -15.28 -10.36
N ASP A 19 0.74 -14.52 -9.55
CA ASP A 19 0.20 -13.34 -8.88
C ASP A 19 -0.03 -12.22 -9.89
N THR A 20 0.88 -12.03 -10.85
CA THR A 20 0.72 -11.08 -11.96
C THR A 20 -0.47 -11.46 -12.84
N TYR A 21 -0.59 -12.72 -13.26
CA TYR A 21 -1.72 -13.20 -14.05
C TYR A 21 -3.05 -13.00 -13.30
N MET A 22 -3.10 -13.41 -12.03
CA MET A 22 -4.31 -13.30 -11.21
C MET A 22 -4.72 -11.86 -10.92
N ASP A 23 -3.76 -10.94 -10.75
CA ASP A 23 -4.03 -9.52 -10.55
C ASP A 23 -4.72 -8.92 -11.78
N ARG A 24 -4.21 -9.16 -12.99
CA ARG A 24 -4.81 -8.68 -14.24
C ARG A 24 -6.20 -9.27 -14.50
N ILE A 25 -6.37 -10.58 -14.28
CA ILE A 25 -7.68 -11.23 -14.39
C ILE A 25 -8.69 -10.66 -13.36
N ARG A 26 -8.24 -10.33 -12.15
CA ARG A 26 -9.07 -9.70 -11.12
C ARG A 26 -9.40 -8.23 -11.41
N LYS A 27 -8.60 -7.55 -12.23
CA LYS A 27 -8.86 -6.20 -12.79
C LYS A 27 -9.78 -6.22 -14.01
N GLY A 28 -10.06 -7.40 -14.56
CA GLY A 28 -11.05 -7.56 -15.62
C GLY A 28 -10.49 -7.27 -17.00
N GLU A 29 -9.17 -7.33 -17.12
CA GLU A 29 -8.50 -7.39 -18.41
C GLU A 29 -8.95 -8.65 -19.17
N ASP A 30 -8.93 -8.55 -20.50
CA ASP A 30 -9.30 -9.64 -21.40
C ASP A 30 -8.32 -10.83 -21.29
N ASP A 31 -8.83 -12.05 -21.33
CA ASP A 31 -8.03 -13.26 -21.09
C ASP A 31 -6.87 -13.40 -22.09
N GLU A 32 -7.11 -13.12 -23.38
CA GLU A 32 -6.11 -13.23 -24.46
C GLU A 32 -5.08 -12.11 -24.34
N SER A 33 -5.53 -10.88 -24.05
CA SER A 33 -4.65 -9.74 -23.82
C SER A 33 -3.71 -9.98 -22.63
N VAL A 34 -4.22 -10.50 -21.52
CA VAL A 34 -3.41 -10.80 -20.32
C VAL A 34 -2.36 -11.86 -20.64
N MET A 35 -2.75 -12.94 -21.32
CA MET A 35 -1.84 -14.00 -21.71
C MET A 35 -0.72 -13.49 -22.61
N ASN A 36 -1.07 -12.80 -23.71
CA ASN A 36 -0.10 -12.33 -24.69
C ASN A 36 0.84 -11.27 -24.09
N SER A 37 0.32 -10.38 -23.24
CA SER A 37 1.15 -9.37 -22.56
C SER A 37 2.13 -10.03 -21.59
N LEU A 38 1.70 -11.03 -20.84
CA LEU A 38 2.57 -11.77 -19.93
C LEU A 38 3.66 -12.50 -20.70
N ILE A 39 3.33 -13.20 -21.80
CA ILE A 39 4.33 -13.86 -22.65
C ILE A 39 5.36 -12.83 -23.18
N ALA A 40 4.90 -11.71 -23.71
CA ALA A 40 5.77 -10.68 -24.27
C ALA A 40 6.67 -9.99 -23.23
N GLU A 41 6.21 -9.84 -21.98
CA GLU A 41 7.00 -9.30 -20.87
C GLU A 41 8.17 -10.23 -20.53
N TYR A 42 7.86 -11.50 -20.32
CA TYR A 42 8.87 -12.52 -19.98
C TYR A 42 9.84 -12.80 -21.15
N GLU A 43 9.38 -12.71 -22.40
CA GLU A 43 10.27 -12.75 -23.57
C GLU A 43 11.24 -11.56 -23.60
N ARG A 44 10.76 -10.35 -23.29
CA ARG A 44 11.57 -9.13 -23.29
C ARG A 44 12.63 -9.13 -22.19
N GLU A 45 12.30 -9.66 -21.03
CA GLU A 45 13.23 -9.81 -19.90
C GLU A 45 14.31 -10.88 -20.16
N GLY A 46 14.12 -11.69 -21.21
CA GLY A 46 15.05 -12.73 -21.62
C GLY A 46 14.90 -14.01 -20.81
N ASP A 47 13.84 -14.14 -20.02
CA ASP A 47 13.61 -15.31 -19.17
C ASP A 47 13.39 -16.58 -19.98
N PHE A 48 12.97 -16.48 -21.23
CA PHE A 48 12.84 -17.66 -22.10
C PHE A 48 14.18 -18.20 -22.61
N ASN A 49 15.27 -17.46 -22.41
CA ASN A 49 16.62 -17.88 -22.79
C ASN A 49 17.21 -18.93 -21.84
N TYR A 50 16.66 -19.05 -20.63
CA TYR A 50 17.06 -20.06 -19.66
C TYR A 50 15.98 -21.13 -19.53
N ASP A 51 16.39 -22.39 -19.64
CA ASP A 51 15.46 -23.51 -19.66
C ASP A 51 14.70 -23.64 -18.33
N ASP A 52 15.36 -23.39 -17.20
CA ASP A 52 14.78 -23.47 -15.86
C ASP A 52 13.66 -22.44 -15.63
N THR A 53 13.82 -21.20 -16.06
CA THR A 53 12.78 -20.15 -15.99
C THR A 53 11.68 -20.37 -17.03
N ARG A 54 12.03 -20.76 -18.26
CA ARG A 54 11.06 -21.03 -19.33
C ARG A 54 10.10 -22.15 -18.94
N TYR A 55 10.60 -23.26 -18.38
CA TYR A 55 9.74 -24.37 -17.95
C TYR A 55 8.84 -23.94 -16.80
N VAL A 56 9.39 -23.27 -15.78
CA VAL A 56 8.59 -22.78 -14.65
C VAL A 56 7.47 -21.86 -15.12
N PHE A 57 7.73 -20.97 -16.08
CA PHE A 57 6.72 -20.09 -16.66
C PHE A 57 5.54 -20.86 -17.25
N TRP A 58 5.79 -21.79 -18.19
CA TRP A 58 4.72 -22.52 -18.87
C TRP A 58 3.93 -23.40 -17.91
N LEU A 59 4.61 -24.08 -16.99
CA LEU A 59 3.95 -24.95 -16.00
C LEU A 59 3.06 -24.13 -15.03
N ALA A 60 3.55 -22.99 -14.55
CA ALA A 60 2.80 -22.10 -13.66
C ALA A 60 1.59 -21.47 -14.36
N LEU A 61 1.79 -20.95 -15.58
CA LEU A 61 0.73 -20.32 -16.37
C LEU A 61 -0.36 -21.32 -16.75
N ALA A 62 0.01 -22.52 -17.21
CA ALA A 62 -0.96 -23.57 -17.55
C ALA A 62 -1.80 -23.99 -16.33
N TYR A 63 -1.16 -24.20 -15.19
CA TYR A 63 -1.89 -24.59 -13.98
C TYR A 63 -2.89 -23.50 -13.55
N ILE A 64 -2.47 -22.23 -13.52
CA ILE A 64 -3.36 -21.15 -13.04
C ILE A 64 -4.50 -20.90 -14.03
N GLN A 65 -4.24 -20.97 -15.34
CA GLN A 65 -5.29 -20.88 -16.35
C GLN A 65 -6.29 -22.03 -16.23
N TRP A 66 -5.84 -23.28 -16.08
CA TRP A 66 -6.74 -24.42 -15.83
C TRP A 66 -7.56 -24.24 -14.56
N LYS A 67 -6.91 -23.82 -13.46
CA LYS A 67 -7.56 -23.61 -12.17
C LYS A 67 -8.67 -22.57 -12.23
N THR A 68 -8.52 -21.56 -13.09
CA THR A 68 -9.49 -20.48 -13.29
C THR A 68 -10.49 -20.74 -14.42
N GLY A 69 -10.37 -21.88 -15.12
CA GLY A 69 -11.22 -22.26 -16.25
C GLY A 69 -10.99 -21.42 -17.51
N ARG A 70 -9.72 -21.05 -17.77
CA ARG A 70 -9.25 -20.17 -18.85
C ARG A 70 -8.01 -20.75 -19.58
N LEU A 71 -7.83 -22.07 -19.54
CA LEU A 71 -6.67 -22.73 -20.17
C LEU A 71 -6.72 -22.55 -21.68
N ASP A 72 -5.75 -21.80 -22.19
CA ASP A 72 -5.55 -21.62 -23.61
C ASP A 72 -4.88 -22.87 -24.23
N PRO A 73 -5.32 -23.30 -25.43
CA PRO A 73 -4.75 -24.47 -26.10
C PRO A 73 -3.23 -24.39 -26.32
N MET A 74 -2.68 -23.21 -26.66
CA MET A 74 -1.24 -23.05 -26.88
C MET A 74 -0.47 -23.15 -25.56
N VAL A 75 -1.00 -22.56 -24.48
CA VAL A 75 -0.37 -22.68 -23.16
C VAL A 75 -0.37 -24.13 -22.70
N LYS A 76 -1.49 -24.84 -22.92
CA LYS A 76 -1.60 -26.27 -22.62
C LYS A 76 -0.57 -27.08 -23.40
N GLU A 77 -0.47 -26.88 -24.71
CA GLU A 77 0.47 -27.59 -25.58
C GLU A 77 1.92 -27.37 -25.16
N ARG A 78 2.31 -26.10 -24.90
CA ARG A 78 3.65 -25.74 -24.42
C ARG A 78 3.98 -26.42 -23.10
N ALA A 79 3.09 -26.35 -22.11
CA ALA A 79 3.31 -26.97 -20.81
C ALA A 79 3.39 -28.50 -20.90
N LEU A 80 2.54 -29.14 -21.72
CA LEU A 80 2.60 -30.58 -21.95
C LEU A 80 3.91 -30.98 -22.65
N SER A 81 4.36 -30.20 -23.64
CA SER A 81 5.66 -30.43 -24.28
C SER A 81 6.79 -30.43 -23.25
N CYS A 82 6.83 -29.43 -22.35
CA CYS A 82 7.85 -29.36 -21.29
C CYS A 82 7.82 -30.54 -20.31
N ILE A 83 6.67 -31.16 -20.10
CA ILE A 83 6.53 -32.34 -19.23
C ILE A 83 6.98 -33.60 -19.98
N GLN A 84 6.56 -33.74 -21.24
CA GLN A 84 6.73 -34.96 -22.04
C GLN A 84 8.12 -35.09 -22.66
N ASP A 85 8.76 -33.98 -23.00
CA ASP A 85 10.14 -33.99 -23.50
C ASP A 85 11.16 -34.39 -22.42
N GLY A 86 10.75 -34.37 -21.14
CA GLY A 86 11.56 -34.76 -19.99
C GLY A 86 12.66 -33.78 -19.62
N SER A 87 12.86 -32.71 -20.40
CA SER A 87 13.97 -31.76 -20.27
C SER A 87 13.89 -30.96 -18.98
N GLU A 88 12.68 -30.65 -18.50
CA GLU A 88 12.51 -30.02 -17.18
C GLU A 88 12.98 -30.95 -16.06
N LEU A 89 12.64 -32.24 -16.16
CA LEU A 89 12.98 -33.23 -15.14
C LEU A 89 14.48 -33.55 -15.12
N GLU A 90 15.17 -33.42 -16.26
CA GLU A 90 16.64 -33.58 -16.35
C GLU A 90 17.38 -32.58 -15.43
N LEU A 91 16.87 -31.36 -15.26
CA LEU A 91 17.45 -30.35 -14.38
C LEU A 91 17.53 -30.80 -12.92
N TRP A 92 16.69 -31.77 -12.52
CA TRP A 92 16.59 -32.26 -11.14
C TRP A 92 17.43 -33.51 -10.86
N LYS A 93 18.08 -34.11 -11.87
CA LYS A 93 18.86 -35.36 -11.69
C LYS A 93 20.10 -35.19 -10.79
N GLY A 94 20.61 -33.97 -10.63
CA GLY A 94 21.83 -33.69 -9.86
C GLY A 94 21.61 -33.42 -8.37
N GLU A 95 20.37 -33.29 -7.90
CA GLU A 95 20.04 -32.87 -6.53
C GLU A 95 20.03 -34.05 -5.54
N THR A 96 18.89 -34.74 -5.43
CA THR A 96 18.72 -35.94 -4.60
C THR A 96 17.65 -36.84 -5.21
N GLU A 97 17.71 -38.14 -4.93
CA GLU A 97 16.69 -39.09 -5.41
C GLU A 97 15.27 -38.74 -4.90
N THR A 98 15.17 -38.17 -3.70
CA THR A 98 13.88 -37.76 -3.11
C THR A 98 13.31 -36.52 -3.80
N THR A 99 14.14 -35.49 -4.07
CA THR A 99 13.70 -34.29 -4.80
C THR A 99 13.29 -34.61 -6.22
N TYR A 100 14.06 -35.45 -6.92
CA TYR A 100 13.73 -35.93 -8.26
C TYR A 100 12.37 -36.65 -8.30
N ARG A 101 12.12 -37.57 -7.36
CA ARG A 101 10.83 -38.28 -7.25
C ARG A 101 9.66 -37.35 -6.99
N HIS A 102 9.82 -36.39 -6.07
CA HIS A 102 8.77 -35.42 -5.77
C HIS A 102 8.48 -34.50 -6.96
N ARG A 103 9.52 -34.06 -7.69
CA ARG A 103 9.33 -33.24 -8.90
C ARG A 103 8.62 -34.02 -9.98
N LYS A 104 9.07 -35.25 -10.26
CA LYS A 104 8.41 -36.15 -11.23
C LYS A 104 6.94 -36.34 -10.91
N LYS A 105 6.60 -36.52 -9.62
CA LYS A 105 5.21 -36.61 -9.18
C LYS A 105 4.44 -35.30 -9.44
N ALA A 106 5.02 -34.15 -9.10
CA ALA A 106 4.37 -32.86 -9.33
C ALA A 106 4.08 -32.59 -10.82
N LEU A 107 4.98 -32.98 -11.72
CA LEU A 107 4.77 -32.90 -13.16
C LEU A 107 3.67 -33.85 -13.64
N ALA A 108 3.64 -35.09 -13.15
CA ALA A 108 2.61 -36.06 -13.49
C ALA A 108 1.21 -35.61 -13.02
N ASP A 109 1.12 -35.09 -11.79
CA ASP A 109 -0.12 -34.53 -11.24
C ASP A 109 -0.60 -33.31 -12.08
N LEU A 110 0.34 -32.49 -12.57
CA LEU A 110 0.04 -31.38 -13.46
C LEU A 110 -0.41 -31.86 -14.85
N GLU A 111 0.25 -32.86 -15.43
CA GLU A 111 -0.14 -33.44 -16.72
C GLU A 111 -1.56 -34.01 -16.67
N GLU A 112 -1.88 -34.81 -15.64
CA GLU A 112 -3.23 -35.32 -15.42
C GLU A 112 -4.24 -34.17 -15.29
N THR A 113 -3.87 -33.13 -14.55
CA THR A 113 -4.67 -31.91 -14.39
C THR A 113 -4.96 -31.24 -15.73
N LEU A 114 -3.95 -31.02 -16.56
CA LEU A 114 -4.09 -30.33 -17.86
C LEU A 114 -4.86 -31.17 -18.89
N LEU A 115 -4.79 -32.49 -18.80
CA LEU A 115 -5.55 -33.42 -19.65
C LEU A 115 -7.01 -33.58 -19.21
N SER A 116 -7.32 -33.32 -17.95
CA SER A 116 -8.70 -33.36 -17.44
C SER A 116 -9.60 -32.28 -18.07
N PRO A 117 -10.94 -32.47 -18.03
CA PRO A 117 -11.87 -31.44 -18.49
C PRO A 117 -11.62 -30.10 -17.81
N GLN A 118 -11.70 -29.03 -18.59
CA GLN A 118 -11.52 -27.68 -18.06
C GLN A 118 -12.56 -27.35 -16.97
N ARG A 119 -12.09 -26.71 -15.90
CA ARG A 119 -12.98 -26.24 -14.82
C ARG A 119 -13.94 -25.17 -15.33
N LYS A 120 -15.09 -25.04 -14.66
CA LYS A 120 -16.00 -23.92 -14.88
C LYS A 120 -15.26 -22.60 -14.65
N ARG A 121 -15.38 -21.67 -15.61
CA ARG A 121 -14.73 -20.35 -15.54
C ARG A 121 -15.12 -19.62 -14.27
N THR A 122 -14.12 -19.28 -13.45
CA THR A 122 -14.33 -18.48 -12.24
C THR A 122 -14.60 -17.03 -12.65
N VAL A 123 -15.76 -16.51 -12.25
CA VAL A 123 -16.09 -15.08 -12.42
C VAL A 123 -15.53 -14.33 -11.24
N TYR A 124 -14.53 -13.49 -11.49
CA TYR A 124 -14.04 -12.55 -10.51
C TYR A 124 -14.91 -11.30 -10.57
N ARG A 125 -15.49 -10.93 -9.43
CA ARG A 125 -16.22 -9.67 -9.34
C ARG A 125 -15.19 -8.55 -9.45
N GLN A 126 -15.30 -7.78 -10.52
CA GLN A 126 -14.46 -6.61 -10.70
C GLN A 126 -14.62 -5.67 -9.52
N PRO A 127 -13.52 -5.14 -8.95
CA PRO A 127 -13.62 -4.06 -8.02
C PRO A 127 -14.41 -2.94 -8.69
N LYS A 128 -15.54 -2.55 -8.10
CA LYS A 128 -16.25 -1.35 -8.57
C LYS A 128 -15.41 -0.16 -8.16
N ASP A 129 -15.26 0.79 -9.07
CA ASP A 129 -14.72 2.10 -8.73
C ASP A 129 -15.51 2.64 -7.53
N TYR A 130 -14.79 2.87 -6.43
CA TYR A 130 -15.38 3.47 -5.25
C TYR A 130 -14.73 4.82 -5.00
N TYR A 131 -15.58 5.84 -5.05
CA TYR A 131 -15.27 7.18 -4.63
C TYR A 131 -16.04 7.46 -3.34
N CYS A 132 -15.33 7.92 -2.31
CA CYS A 132 -15.98 8.49 -1.14
C CYS A 132 -16.59 9.82 -1.53
N GLY A 133 -17.92 9.92 -1.51
CA GLY A 133 -18.68 11.11 -1.92
C GLY A 133 -18.57 12.32 -1.00
N TRP A 134 -17.47 12.47 -0.27
CA TRP A 134 -17.21 13.61 0.61
C TRP A 134 -16.52 14.70 -0.21
N GLU A 135 -17.05 15.91 -0.12
CA GLU A 135 -16.47 17.07 -0.78
C GLU A 135 -15.33 17.68 0.04
N ILE A 136 -14.40 18.37 -0.61
CA ILE A 136 -13.37 19.14 0.12
C ILE A 136 -14.09 20.17 0.99
N GLY A 137 -13.71 20.22 2.27
CA GLY A 137 -14.35 21.04 3.29
C GLY A 137 -15.42 20.33 4.10
N ASP A 138 -15.96 19.19 3.65
CA ASP A 138 -16.97 18.46 4.43
C ASP A 138 -16.41 18.03 5.78
N VAL A 139 -17.19 18.30 6.83
CA VAL A 139 -16.90 17.95 8.22
C VAL A 139 -17.93 16.96 8.72
N TYR A 140 -17.44 15.83 9.22
CA TYR A 140 -18.21 14.80 9.90
C TYR A 140 -17.77 14.72 11.36
N ALA A 141 -18.71 14.48 12.27
CA ALA A 141 -18.42 14.25 13.68
C ALA A 141 -18.62 12.77 14.02
N LEU A 142 -17.60 12.16 14.64
CA LEU A 142 -17.69 10.87 15.29
C LEU A 142 -17.75 11.10 16.80
N LYS A 143 -18.81 10.62 17.46
CA LYS A 143 -18.95 10.72 18.92
C LYS A 143 -17.89 9.86 19.59
N ILE A 144 -17.16 10.44 20.55
CA ILE A 144 -16.18 9.71 21.36
C ILE A 144 -16.94 8.79 22.32
N SER A 145 -16.55 7.51 22.33
CA SER A 145 -17.13 6.48 23.18
C SER A 145 -16.88 6.79 24.66
N GLU A 146 -17.80 6.37 25.54
CA GLU A 146 -17.69 6.63 26.98
C GLU A 146 -16.40 6.04 27.58
N GLU A 147 -15.92 4.93 27.02
CA GLU A 147 -14.65 4.29 27.38
C GLU A 147 -13.44 5.17 27.03
N MET A 148 -13.51 5.93 25.93
CA MET A 148 -12.40 6.74 25.40
C MET A 148 -12.41 8.19 25.87
N GLN A 149 -13.55 8.73 26.29
CA GLN A 149 -13.67 10.12 26.76
C GLN A 149 -12.62 10.54 27.81
N PRO A 150 -12.28 9.71 28.83
CA PRO A 150 -11.26 10.07 29.81
C PRO A 150 -9.83 10.14 29.26
N LEU A 151 -9.61 9.65 28.02
CA LEU A 151 -8.31 9.60 27.35
C LEU A 151 -8.13 10.73 26.33
N PHE A 152 -9.05 11.68 26.28
CA PHE A 152 -8.95 12.90 25.48
C PHE A 152 -9.05 14.13 26.40
N ASP A 153 -9.00 15.33 25.82
CA ASP A 153 -9.37 16.55 26.57
C ASP A 153 -10.78 16.39 27.17
N ALA A 154 -10.95 16.78 28.43
CA ALA A 154 -12.19 16.58 29.17
C ALA A 154 -13.42 17.28 28.56
N LYS A 155 -13.22 18.26 27.67
CA LYS A 155 -14.29 18.94 26.93
C LYS A 155 -14.64 18.21 25.63
N ALA A 156 -13.78 17.32 25.15
CA ALA A 156 -13.97 16.66 23.87
C ALA A 156 -15.05 15.57 23.94
N HIS A 157 -16.11 15.74 23.15
CA HIS A 157 -17.17 14.76 22.97
C HIS A 157 -17.17 14.16 21.56
N TYR A 158 -16.48 14.80 20.61
CA TYR A 158 -16.45 14.39 19.21
C TYR A 158 -15.05 14.54 18.59
N LEU A 159 -14.73 13.60 17.70
CA LEU A 159 -13.70 13.75 16.68
C LEU A 159 -14.34 14.40 15.45
N LEU A 160 -13.88 15.60 15.11
CA LEU A 160 -14.32 16.35 13.93
C LEU A 160 -13.37 16.05 12.77
N ILE A 161 -13.90 15.45 11.71
CA ILE A 161 -13.14 14.91 10.59
C ILE A 161 -13.44 15.77 9.36
N ARG A 162 -12.48 16.61 8.95
CA ARG A 162 -12.62 17.52 7.80
C ARG A 162 -11.86 16.99 6.60
N THR A 163 -12.53 16.83 5.46
CA THR A 163 -11.90 16.46 4.19
C THR A 163 -11.11 17.63 3.61
N VAL A 164 -9.85 17.40 3.23
CA VAL A 164 -8.97 18.45 2.69
C VAL A 164 -8.30 18.09 1.37
N ASP A 165 -8.22 16.80 1.04
CA ASP A 165 -7.69 16.31 -0.22
C ASP A 165 -8.22 14.89 -0.46
N THR A 166 -7.85 14.26 -1.57
CA THR A 166 -8.11 12.85 -1.86
C THR A 166 -6.86 12.16 -2.39
N ASP A 167 -6.79 10.84 -2.26
CA ASP A 167 -5.70 10.04 -2.80
C ASP A 167 -6.21 8.77 -3.47
N LYS A 168 -5.49 8.29 -4.50
CA LYS A 168 -5.77 6.99 -5.12
C LYS A 168 -5.08 5.90 -4.31
N TRP A 169 -5.86 5.13 -3.55
CA TRP A 169 -5.34 4.02 -2.74
C TRP A 169 -5.10 2.75 -3.57
N GLN A 170 -5.99 2.51 -4.52
CA GLN A 170 -5.90 1.48 -5.56
C GLN A 170 -6.31 2.15 -6.88
N PRO A 171 -6.00 1.57 -8.06
CA PRO A 171 -6.40 2.15 -9.34
C PRO A 171 -7.91 2.49 -9.43
N TRP A 172 -8.74 1.70 -8.75
CA TRP A 172 -10.21 1.81 -8.67
C TRP A 172 -10.74 2.39 -7.34
N GLN A 173 -9.89 2.93 -6.45
CA GLN A 173 -10.32 3.46 -5.16
C GLN A 173 -9.72 4.81 -4.86
N THR A 174 -10.58 5.79 -4.60
CA THR A 174 -10.19 7.11 -4.12
C THR A 174 -10.69 7.31 -2.70
N VAL A 175 -9.76 7.62 -1.80
CA VAL A 175 -10.00 7.79 -0.38
C VAL A 175 -9.81 9.25 0.03
N PRO A 176 -10.58 9.77 1.00
CA PRO A 176 -10.38 11.12 1.49
C PRO A 176 -9.11 11.22 2.35
N ILE A 177 -8.42 12.34 2.21
CA ILE A 177 -7.41 12.81 3.16
C ILE A 177 -8.09 13.84 4.06
N VAL A 178 -7.98 13.65 5.36
CA VAL A 178 -8.70 14.43 6.36
C VAL A 178 -7.75 15.07 7.37
N TYR A 179 -8.18 16.19 7.94
CA TYR A 179 -7.73 16.62 9.26
C TYR A 179 -8.69 16.11 10.33
N VAL A 180 -8.17 15.97 11.55
CA VAL A 180 -8.97 15.61 12.73
C VAL A 180 -8.80 16.67 13.80
N LYS A 181 -9.92 17.12 14.37
CA LYS A 181 -9.98 18.02 15.52
C LYS A 181 -10.75 17.41 16.69
N LEU A 182 -10.42 17.82 17.90
CA LEU A 182 -11.23 17.59 19.10
C LEU A 182 -12.26 18.72 19.25
N SER A 183 -13.54 18.35 19.43
CA SER A 183 -14.59 19.32 19.74
C SER A 183 -14.33 20.04 21.07
N ASN A 184 -14.69 21.31 21.17
CA ASN A 184 -14.61 22.08 22.42
C ASN A 184 -15.95 22.07 23.19
N GLY A 185 -16.45 20.88 23.54
CA GLY A 185 -17.74 20.69 24.22
C GLY A 185 -18.63 19.63 23.58
N ASP A 186 -19.90 19.59 24.02
CA ASP A 186 -20.94 18.69 23.53
C ASP A 186 -21.69 19.24 22.31
N ALA A 187 -21.62 20.56 22.08
CA ALA A 187 -22.19 21.21 20.91
C ALA A 187 -21.26 21.08 19.69
N LEU A 188 -21.82 20.63 18.57
CA LEU A 188 -21.11 20.62 17.28
C LEU A 188 -20.96 22.05 16.73
N PRO A 189 -19.81 22.38 16.11
CA PRO A 189 -19.57 23.72 15.56
C PRO A 189 -20.54 24.01 14.42
N LYS A 190 -21.13 25.21 14.42
CA LYS A 190 -22.12 25.62 13.41
C LYS A 190 -21.52 26.39 12.24
N ASN A 191 -20.30 26.86 12.39
CA ASN A 191 -19.60 27.70 11.43
C ASN A 191 -18.09 27.51 11.54
N VAL A 192 -17.37 28.04 10.55
CA VAL A 192 -15.91 27.97 10.47
C VAL A 192 -15.22 28.54 11.71
N LYS A 193 -15.74 29.64 12.29
CA LYS A 193 -15.14 30.27 13.46
C LYS A 193 -15.16 29.35 14.68
N GLU A 194 -16.31 28.75 14.98
CA GLU A 194 -16.44 27.76 16.07
C GLU A 194 -15.59 26.50 15.79
N TYR A 195 -15.52 26.06 14.54
CA TYR A 195 -14.65 24.95 14.15
C TYR A 195 -13.15 25.27 14.31
N ASP A 196 -12.75 26.52 14.04
CA ASP A 196 -11.36 26.96 14.14
C ASP A 196 -10.88 27.06 15.59
N GLU A 197 -11.78 27.28 16.55
CA GLU A 197 -11.51 27.22 17.99
C GLU A 197 -11.23 25.80 18.50
N CYS A 198 -11.59 24.76 17.74
CA CYS A 198 -11.32 23.37 18.08
C CYS A 198 -9.84 23.01 17.85
N GLU A 199 -9.31 22.13 18.69
CA GLU A 199 -7.90 21.72 18.67
C GLU A 199 -7.64 20.67 17.59
N TYR A 200 -6.53 20.80 16.85
CA TYR A 200 -6.07 19.77 15.91
C TYR A 200 -5.38 18.62 16.61
N ILE A 201 -5.68 17.38 16.22
CA ILE A 201 -4.87 16.22 16.62
C ILE A 201 -3.68 16.13 15.66
N GLN A 202 -2.47 16.23 16.19
CA GLN A 202 -1.26 15.94 15.42
C GLN A 202 -1.14 14.43 15.23
N THR A 203 -0.92 13.99 13.99
CA THR A 203 -1.00 12.57 13.62
C THR A 203 0.36 11.91 13.44
N TRP A 204 1.39 12.72 13.20
CA TRP A 204 2.76 12.26 13.02
C TRP A 204 3.75 13.43 13.10
N PHE A 205 5.04 13.13 12.97
CA PHE A 205 6.06 14.11 12.62
C PHE A 205 7.12 13.50 11.70
N THR A 206 7.73 14.33 10.87
CA THR A 206 8.89 13.98 10.05
C THR A 206 10.14 14.65 10.60
N HIS A 207 11.24 13.92 10.70
CA HIS A 207 12.55 14.53 10.97
C HIS A 207 12.91 15.45 9.81
N TYR A 208 13.49 16.62 10.09
CA TYR A 208 13.80 17.60 9.05
C TYR A 208 14.61 17.03 7.88
N GLU A 209 15.59 16.16 8.18
CA GLU A 209 16.41 15.47 7.18
C GLU A 209 15.62 14.48 6.31
N ASN A 210 14.47 13.99 6.78
CA ASN A 210 13.64 13.04 6.05
C ASN A 210 12.57 13.71 5.18
N ARG A 211 12.52 15.05 5.13
CA ARG A 211 11.47 15.82 4.44
C ARG A 211 11.34 15.54 2.93
N PHE A 212 12.35 14.95 2.30
CA PHE A 212 12.33 14.64 0.86
C PHE A 212 11.95 13.20 0.52
N TYR A 213 11.83 12.31 1.51
CA TYR A 213 11.47 10.92 1.26
C TYR A 213 10.04 10.79 0.69
N PRO A 214 9.72 9.68 -0.02
CA PRO A 214 10.64 8.63 -0.41
C PRO A 214 11.55 9.07 -1.56
N LEU A 215 12.79 8.58 -1.52
CA LEU A 215 13.79 8.72 -2.59
C LEU A 215 13.91 7.34 -3.26
N SER A 216 13.77 7.28 -4.58
CA SER A 216 13.62 6.02 -5.34
C SER A 216 14.73 5.77 -6.36
N GLY A 217 15.75 6.61 -6.40
CA GLY A 217 16.78 6.63 -7.44
C GLY A 217 16.32 7.30 -8.72
N GLY A 218 17.25 7.53 -9.65
CA GLY A 218 16.99 8.21 -10.93
C GLY A 218 17.10 9.74 -10.81
N ASN A 219 15.98 10.44 -10.69
CA ASN A 219 15.91 11.91 -10.70
C ASN A 219 15.87 12.55 -9.28
N ASP A 220 16.21 11.81 -8.24
CA ASP A 220 16.11 12.27 -6.85
C ASP A 220 16.88 13.58 -6.61
N LYS A 221 18.03 13.80 -7.25
CA LYS A 221 18.82 15.04 -7.09
C LYS A 221 18.05 16.27 -7.55
N GLU A 222 17.38 16.17 -8.69
CA GLU A 222 16.57 17.25 -9.27
C GLU A 222 15.32 17.50 -8.41
N LEU A 223 14.67 16.42 -7.96
CA LEU A 223 13.54 16.50 -7.04
C LEU A 223 13.92 17.16 -5.71
N ILE A 224 15.07 16.82 -5.13
CA ILE A 224 15.57 17.45 -3.89
C ILE A 224 15.84 18.93 -4.14
N ALA A 225 16.49 19.29 -5.25
CA ALA A 225 16.77 20.69 -5.58
C ALA A 225 15.49 21.52 -5.77
N GLU A 226 14.45 20.95 -6.37
CA GLU A 226 13.14 21.60 -6.51
C GLU A 226 12.44 21.73 -5.17
N ARG A 227 12.32 20.63 -4.42
CA ARG A 227 11.63 20.57 -3.13
C ARG A 227 12.31 21.41 -2.05
N SER A 228 13.63 21.61 -2.13
CA SER A 228 14.40 22.47 -1.22
C SER A 228 14.00 23.95 -1.30
N LYS A 229 13.31 24.37 -2.36
CA LYS A 229 12.77 25.73 -2.49
C LYS A 229 11.56 25.95 -1.58
N VAL A 230 10.91 24.89 -1.12
CA VAL A 230 9.78 24.97 -0.19
C VAL A 230 10.33 25.11 1.23
N LYS A 231 10.01 26.24 1.87
CA LYS A 231 10.39 26.48 3.26
C LYS A 231 9.63 25.51 4.17
N CYS A 232 10.36 24.75 4.97
CA CYS A 232 9.81 23.86 6.00
C CYS A 232 10.16 24.43 7.36
N GLU A 233 9.17 24.61 8.24
CA GLU A 233 9.37 25.15 9.59
C GLU A 233 9.25 24.01 10.59
N VAL A 234 10.29 23.81 11.40
CA VAL A 234 10.27 22.84 12.51
C VAL A 234 9.56 23.45 13.71
N ASN A 235 8.90 22.61 14.51
CA ASN A 235 8.33 22.99 15.80
C ASN A 235 9.43 23.17 16.87
N GLU A 236 9.03 23.49 18.10
CA GLU A 236 9.94 23.70 19.23
C GLU A 236 10.80 22.48 19.59
N TYR A 237 10.41 21.29 19.15
CA TYR A 237 11.16 20.04 19.32
C TYR A 237 12.11 19.73 18.15
N GLY A 238 12.16 20.57 17.11
CA GLY A 238 13.04 20.36 15.96
C GLY A 238 12.53 19.35 14.92
N VAL A 239 11.22 19.04 14.95
CA VAL A 239 10.57 18.14 13.97
C VAL A 239 9.53 18.87 13.12
N LEU A 240 9.14 18.26 12.01
CA LEU A 240 8.13 18.75 11.09
C LEU A 240 6.77 18.09 11.41
N PRO A 241 5.80 18.77 12.03
CA PRO A 241 4.57 18.12 12.48
C PRO A 241 3.60 17.86 11.31
N GLU A 242 2.91 16.73 11.33
CA GLU A 242 1.96 16.32 10.30
C GLU A 242 0.56 16.07 10.88
N TYR A 243 -0.47 16.49 10.15
CA TYR A 243 -1.86 16.45 10.63
C TYR A 243 -2.82 15.69 9.70
N ARG A 244 -2.35 15.28 8.52
CA ARG A 244 -3.20 14.64 7.50
C ARG A 244 -3.27 13.14 7.71
N VAL A 245 -4.47 12.60 7.58
CA VAL A 245 -4.72 11.16 7.59
C VAL A 245 -5.46 10.76 6.31
N LYS A 246 -4.95 9.76 5.60
CA LYS A 246 -5.71 9.03 4.59
C LYS A 246 -6.68 8.11 5.29
N LEU A 247 -7.97 8.34 5.10
CA LEU A 247 -9.01 7.56 5.75
C LEU A 247 -9.49 6.47 4.79
N LEU A 248 -9.22 5.21 5.10
CA LEU A 248 -9.42 4.05 4.21
C LEU A 248 -10.91 3.65 4.06
N SER A 249 -11.69 4.59 3.53
CA SER A 249 -13.08 4.42 3.12
C SER A 249 -13.13 3.74 1.76
N THR A 250 -12.91 2.42 1.71
CA THR A 250 -12.83 1.64 0.46
C THR A 250 -14.20 1.22 -0.09
N CYS A 251 -15.25 1.33 0.72
CA CYS A 251 -16.65 1.25 0.29
C CYS A 251 -17.59 1.91 1.32
N LYS A 252 -18.85 2.21 0.93
CA LYS A 252 -19.82 2.87 1.81
C LYS A 252 -20.10 2.10 3.11
N ARG A 253 -19.94 0.77 3.11
CA ARG A 253 -20.22 -0.07 4.28
C ARG A 253 -19.19 0.05 5.40
N VAL A 254 -17.95 0.47 5.10
CA VAL A 254 -16.91 0.62 6.13
C VAL A 254 -17.01 1.94 6.87
N ILE A 255 -17.73 2.91 6.30
CA ILE A 255 -17.94 4.22 6.93
C ILE A 255 -18.92 4.04 8.09
N PRO A 256 -18.61 4.49 9.32
CA PRO A 256 -19.50 4.37 10.46
C PRO A 256 -20.83 5.05 10.20
N LYS A 257 -21.93 4.33 10.45
CA LYS A 257 -23.29 4.88 10.31
C LYS A 257 -23.63 5.93 11.36
N SER A 258 -22.84 6.00 12.43
CA SER A 258 -22.96 6.96 13.53
C SER A 258 -22.37 8.33 13.21
N LEU A 259 -21.70 8.51 12.07
CA LEU A 259 -21.18 9.81 11.68
C LEU A 259 -22.30 10.84 11.49
N ILE A 260 -22.09 12.01 12.05
CA ILE A 260 -22.99 13.15 11.95
C ILE A 260 -22.37 14.13 10.97
N TYR A 261 -23.08 14.48 9.89
CA TYR A 261 -22.63 15.57 9.02
C TYR A 261 -22.81 16.90 9.73
N VAL A 262 -21.74 17.67 9.83
CA VAL A 262 -21.70 18.96 10.55
C VAL A 262 -21.93 20.11 9.57
N GLY A 263 -21.25 20.08 8.42
CA GLY A 263 -21.32 21.11 7.39
C GLY A 263 -20.09 21.09 6.50
N ASN A 264 -20.01 22.03 5.56
CA ASN A 264 -18.85 22.23 4.71
C ASN A 264 -18.07 23.47 5.17
N PHE A 265 -16.86 23.27 5.68
CA PHE A 265 -15.96 24.30 6.20
C PHE A 265 -14.69 24.37 5.35
N ALA A 266 -14.84 24.55 4.03
CA ALA A 266 -13.71 24.64 3.09
C ALA A 266 -12.70 25.73 3.46
N ASP A 267 -13.15 26.85 4.04
CA ASP A 267 -12.32 28.00 4.39
C ASP A 267 -11.67 27.94 5.78
N ALA A 268 -11.87 26.85 6.54
CA ALA A 268 -11.29 26.71 7.87
C ALA A 268 -9.75 26.69 7.82
N VAL A 269 -9.13 27.32 8.81
CA VAL A 269 -7.68 27.60 8.84
C VAL A 269 -6.88 26.31 9.05
N PRO A 270 -5.90 25.97 8.18
CA PRO A 270 -5.05 24.79 8.38
C PRO A 270 -4.14 24.93 9.61
N PRO A 271 -3.54 23.82 10.10
CA PRO A 271 -2.61 23.88 11.23
C PRO A 271 -1.41 24.79 10.94
N LYS A 272 -1.00 25.61 11.91
CA LYS A 272 -0.02 26.71 11.71
C LYS A 272 1.37 26.28 11.26
N GLN A 273 1.84 25.11 11.69
CA GLN A 273 3.20 24.60 11.40
C GLN A 273 3.16 23.27 10.64
N GLU A 274 2.08 23.01 9.91
CA GLU A 274 1.95 21.75 9.19
C GLU A 274 3.05 21.57 8.14
N PHE A 275 3.71 20.42 8.20
CA PHE A 275 4.45 19.86 7.09
C PHE A 275 3.57 18.89 6.30
N VAL A 276 3.48 19.12 4.99
CA VAL A 276 2.79 18.21 4.06
C VAL A 276 3.83 17.45 3.26
N PRO A 277 3.94 16.12 3.40
CA PRO A 277 4.87 15.34 2.62
C PRO A 277 4.66 15.52 1.10
N PHE A 278 5.76 15.66 0.34
CA PHE A 278 5.69 15.81 -1.12
C PHE A 278 5.08 14.60 -1.83
N SER A 279 5.11 13.43 -1.20
CA SER A 279 4.48 12.21 -1.68
C SER A 279 3.30 11.85 -0.78
N LYS A 280 2.10 11.75 -1.36
CA LYS A 280 0.91 11.27 -0.64
C LYS A 280 1.09 9.85 -0.08
N LYS A 281 2.05 9.06 -0.57
CA LYS A 281 2.41 7.75 0.00
C LYS A 281 2.85 7.85 1.48
N ASN A 282 3.48 8.96 1.86
CA ASN A 282 3.96 9.19 3.22
C ASN A 282 2.89 9.76 4.17
N ILE A 283 1.74 10.19 3.64
CA ILE A 283 0.59 10.50 4.50
C ILE A 283 0.15 9.19 5.15
N ARG A 284 0.01 9.19 6.47
CA ARG A 284 -0.42 8.02 7.24
C ARG A 284 -1.82 7.59 6.82
N ALA A 285 -2.09 6.28 6.81
CA ALA A 285 -3.38 5.73 6.45
C ALA A 285 -4.02 4.99 7.63
N GLU A 286 -5.28 5.33 7.94
CA GLU A 286 -6.02 4.73 9.05
C GLU A 286 -7.33 4.10 8.56
N ARG A 287 -7.75 3.04 9.24
CA ARG A 287 -9.00 2.31 8.96
C ARG A 287 -10.07 2.69 9.98
N TRP A 288 -11.33 2.63 9.57
CA TRP A 288 -12.45 2.84 10.49
C TRP A 288 -12.54 1.78 11.59
N GLY A 289 -12.30 0.51 11.27
CA GLY A 289 -12.64 -0.59 12.17
C GLY A 289 -14.16 -0.76 12.32
N GLU A 290 -14.57 -1.60 13.26
CA GLU A 290 -15.99 -1.79 13.55
C GLU A 290 -16.60 -0.50 14.12
N ASN A 291 -17.57 0.08 13.41
CA ASN A 291 -18.26 1.32 13.77
C ASN A 291 -17.35 2.52 14.13
N GLY A 292 -16.11 2.55 13.63
CA GLY A 292 -15.18 3.66 13.88
C GLY A 292 -14.20 3.43 15.04
N ARG A 293 -14.26 2.28 15.72
CA ARG A 293 -13.46 2.02 16.93
C ARG A 293 -11.95 2.01 16.67
N ASP A 294 -11.48 1.42 15.58
CA ASP A 294 -10.04 1.39 15.28
C ASP A 294 -9.51 2.79 15.01
N PHE A 295 -10.30 3.61 14.30
CA PHE A 295 -9.96 5.00 14.02
C PHE A 295 -9.92 5.83 15.30
N GLU A 296 -10.93 5.69 16.16
CA GLU A 296 -10.99 6.36 17.47
C GLU A 296 -9.76 6.02 18.32
N ASN A 297 -9.43 4.72 18.47
CA ASN A 297 -8.26 4.27 19.22
C ASN A 297 -6.96 4.88 18.68
N ARG A 298 -6.84 5.01 17.36
CA ARG A 298 -5.66 5.62 16.72
C ARG A 298 -5.58 7.12 16.95
N MET A 299 -6.72 7.82 16.91
CA MET A 299 -6.75 9.25 17.24
C MET A 299 -6.40 9.49 18.71
N GLN A 300 -6.84 8.62 19.62
CA GLN A 300 -6.48 8.68 21.03
C GLN A 300 -4.97 8.48 21.22
N GLN A 301 -4.40 7.45 20.59
CA GLN A 301 -2.97 7.21 20.65
C GLN A 301 -2.18 8.43 20.15
N MET A 302 -2.53 8.97 18.99
CA MET A 302 -1.84 10.13 18.40
C MET A 302 -1.96 11.38 19.26
N TYR A 303 -3.13 11.60 19.87
CA TYR A 303 -3.34 12.71 20.79
C TYR A 303 -2.37 12.62 21.99
N HIS A 304 -2.25 11.46 22.61
CA HIS A 304 -1.28 11.25 23.70
C HIS A 304 0.17 11.38 23.22
N GLU A 305 0.49 10.75 22.09
CA GLU A 305 1.83 10.74 21.54
C GLU A 305 2.30 12.16 21.20
N HIS A 306 1.47 12.95 20.51
CA HIS A 306 1.90 14.20 19.88
C HIS A 306 1.32 15.46 20.50
N ASN A 307 0.04 15.49 20.92
CA ASN A 307 -0.53 16.69 21.56
C ASN A 307 -0.10 16.78 23.03
N LEU A 308 -0.10 15.64 23.76
CA LEU A 308 0.38 15.57 25.14
C LEU A 308 1.90 15.33 25.24
N HIS A 309 2.58 15.14 24.11
CA HIS A 309 4.03 14.95 24.00
C HIS A 309 4.58 13.78 24.83
N GLU A 310 3.84 12.67 24.92
CA GLU A 310 4.22 11.52 25.74
C GLU A 310 5.31 10.63 25.10
N LEU A 311 5.65 10.82 23.83
CA LEU A 311 6.76 10.11 23.19
C LEU A 311 8.11 10.54 23.79
N GLU A 312 9.02 9.58 24.01
CA GLU A 312 10.37 9.83 24.56
C GLU A 312 11.15 10.88 23.75
N VAL A 313 10.91 10.94 22.44
CA VAL A 313 11.53 11.89 21.52
C VAL A 313 11.31 13.35 21.90
N TYR A 314 10.17 13.68 22.54
CA TYR A 314 9.88 15.03 23.02
C TYR A 314 10.62 15.37 24.30
N SER A 315 10.97 14.35 25.10
CA SER A 315 11.75 14.49 26.34
C SER A 315 13.26 14.33 26.14
N ASN A 316 13.69 13.75 25.01
CA ASN A 316 15.08 13.43 24.70
C ASN A 316 15.47 13.83 23.26
N PRO A 317 15.93 15.08 23.05
CA PRO A 317 16.29 15.60 21.73
C PRO A 317 17.45 14.84 21.05
N GLU A 318 18.25 14.06 21.78
CA GLU A 318 19.31 13.24 21.20
C GLU A 318 18.77 12.07 20.36
N LEU A 319 17.54 11.61 20.63
CA LEU A 319 16.88 10.59 19.80
C LEU A 319 16.56 11.12 18.40
N LEU A 320 16.35 12.43 18.26
CA LEU A 320 16.14 13.07 16.96
C LEU A 320 17.41 13.10 16.11
N LYS A 321 18.59 12.96 16.72
CA LYS A 321 19.90 13.02 16.04
C LYS A 321 20.43 11.67 15.57
N LYS A 322 20.03 10.55 16.21
CA LYS A 322 20.66 9.22 16.03
C LYS A 322 20.18 8.41 14.81
N GLY A 323 19.09 8.78 14.16
CA GLY A 323 18.42 7.94 13.16
C GLY A 323 18.72 8.27 11.69
N VAL A 324 19.58 9.23 11.39
CA VAL A 324 19.61 9.84 10.06
C VAL A 324 20.95 9.60 9.37
N LEU A 325 20.92 9.02 8.17
CA LEU A 325 21.95 9.27 7.16
C LEU A 325 21.76 10.73 6.72
N PRO A 326 22.66 11.67 7.08
CA PRO A 326 22.53 13.06 6.64
C PRO A 326 22.26 13.11 5.14
N ILE A 327 21.37 14.01 4.68
CA ILE A 327 21.08 14.17 3.25
C ILE A 327 22.39 14.28 2.45
N GLU A 328 23.40 14.94 3.01
CA GLU A 328 24.74 15.07 2.45
C GLU A 328 25.45 13.71 2.23
N LEU A 329 25.33 12.79 3.20
CA LEU A 329 25.87 11.43 3.07
C LEU A 329 25.05 10.59 2.08
N PHE A 330 23.74 10.76 2.02
CA PHE A 330 22.90 10.12 0.99
C PHE A 330 23.25 10.63 -0.41
N MET A 331 23.39 11.95 -0.59
CA MET A 331 23.79 12.57 -1.86
C MET A 331 25.18 12.09 -2.28
N LYS A 332 26.13 12.01 -1.33
CA LYS A 332 27.47 11.45 -1.56
C LYS A 332 27.42 9.96 -1.94
N PHE A 333 26.54 9.18 -1.32
CA PHE A 333 26.31 7.77 -1.68
C PHE A 333 25.76 7.66 -3.11
N MET A 334 24.76 8.47 -3.48
CA MET A 334 24.21 8.51 -4.84
C MET A 334 25.25 8.90 -5.88
N GLU A 335 26.10 9.89 -5.59
CA GLU A 335 27.24 10.25 -6.45
C GLU A 335 28.25 9.09 -6.63
N ILE A 336 28.45 8.26 -5.61
CA ILE A 336 29.31 7.08 -5.72
C ILE A 336 28.64 6.00 -6.58
N CYS A 337 27.32 5.81 -6.44
CA CYS A 337 26.56 4.83 -7.22
C CYS A 337 26.40 5.21 -8.70
N GLU A 338 26.40 6.50 -9.03
CA GLU A 338 26.35 7.01 -10.41
C GLU A 338 27.71 6.95 -11.14
N LYS A 339 28.82 6.72 -10.42
CA LYS A 339 30.11 6.53 -11.08
C LYS A 339 30.11 5.19 -11.81
N PRO A 340 30.53 5.14 -13.09
CA PRO A 340 30.72 3.88 -13.78
C PRO A 340 31.67 3.01 -12.95
N ARG A 341 31.29 1.75 -12.69
CA ARG A 341 32.24 0.78 -12.16
C ARG A 341 33.34 0.62 -13.21
N LEU A 342 34.55 1.09 -12.87
CA LEU A 342 35.76 0.94 -13.67
C LEU A 342 36.10 -0.53 -13.92
#